data_AF-A0A1J8PV19-F1
#
_entry.id   AF-A0A1J8PV19-F1
#
_cell.length_a   1.000
_cell.length_b   1.000
_cell.length_c   1.000
_cell.angle_alpha   90.00
_cell.angle_beta   90.00
_cell.angle_gamma   90.00
#
_symmetry.space_group_name_H-M   'P 1'
#
loop_
_entity.id
_entity.type
_entity.pdbx_description
1 polymer ?
#
loop_
_entity_poly.entity_id
_entity_poly.type
_entity_poly.pdbx_seq_one_letter_code
_entity_poly.pdbx_strand_id
1 'polypeptide(L)'
;MSETQLAPNIYTIENNLWKKQLVSVGGEDAIVGCQRLVGGTQSWKLEYKDGYATFQGMPPYLAEGKYIALDSTASCRFALCVASNTKSESN
;
A
#
# COMPACT_ATOMS: atom_id res chain seq x y z
N MET A 1 19.82 17.76 13.05
CA MET A 1 19.06 17.01 12.04
C MET A 1 17.76 17.75 11.82
N SER A 2 17.53 18.40 10.68
CA SER A 2 16.23 19.06 10.45
C SER A 2 15.22 17.97 10.10
N GLU A 3 14.20 17.83 10.94
CA GLU A 3 13.01 17.06 10.61
C GLU A 3 12.26 17.81 9.52
N THR A 4 12.71 17.62 8.28
CA THR A 4 11.94 18.01 7.12
C THR A 4 10.70 17.12 7.19
N GLN A 5 9.58 17.66 7.67
CA GLN A 5 8.27 17.06 7.48
C GLN A 5 8.06 16.99 5.97
N LEU A 6 8.46 15.87 5.38
CA LEU A 6 8.09 15.51 4.03
C LEU A 6 6.56 15.57 4.03
N ALA A 7 6.01 16.43 3.15
CA ALA A 7 4.58 16.47 2.85
C ALA A 7 4.02 15.04 2.78
N PRO A 8 2.75 14.79 3.15
CA PRO A 8 2.22 13.43 3.21
C PRO A 8 2.63 12.68 1.96
N ASN A 9 3.48 11.67 2.16
CA ASN A 9 4.22 10.92 1.16
C ASN A 9 3.24 10.01 0.39
N ILE A 10 2.34 10.66 -0.36
CA ILE A 10 1.27 10.05 -1.13
C ILE A 10 1.82 9.82 -2.54
N TYR A 11 1.89 8.55 -2.91
CA TYR A 11 2.42 8.10 -4.18
C TYR A 11 1.37 7.33 -4.98
N THR A 12 1.61 7.23 -6.28
CA THR A 12 0.96 6.28 -7.19
C THR A 12 1.97 5.22 -7.61
N ILE A 13 1.54 3.98 -7.80
CA ILE A 13 2.38 2.92 -8.38
C ILE A 13 1.96 2.76 -9.84
N GLU A 14 2.87 3.06 -10.77
CA GLU A 14 2.62 3.00 -12.22
C GLU A 14 3.34 1.78 -12.82
N ASN A 15 2.59 1.02 -13.62
CA ASN A 15 3.14 0.02 -14.52
C ASN A 15 3.50 0.69 -15.85
N ASN A 16 4.80 0.79 -16.13
CA ASN A 16 5.37 1.41 -17.32
C ASN A 16 5.53 0.45 -18.52
N LEU A 17 5.28 -0.85 -18.34
CA LEU A 17 5.36 -1.86 -19.41
C LEU A 17 4.11 -1.86 -20.30
N TRP A 18 2.97 -1.44 -19.76
CA TRP A 18 1.71 -1.28 -20.49
C TRP A 18 1.22 0.17 -20.39
N LYS A 19 0.30 0.60 -21.27
CA LYS A 19 -0.24 1.97 -21.33
C LYS A 19 -0.58 2.50 -19.92
N LYS A 20 0.22 3.44 -19.36
CA LYS A 20 -0.01 4.15 -18.08
C LYS A 20 -1.05 3.49 -17.16
N GLN A 21 -0.76 2.30 -16.65
CA GLN A 21 -1.68 1.60 -15.74
C GLN A 21 -1.25 1.84 -14.31
N LEU A 22 -2.14 2.39 -13.50
CA LEU A 22 -1.93 2.54 -12.07
C LEU A 22 -2.40 1.28 -11.35
N VAL A 23 -1.64 0.89 -10.32
CA VAL A 23 -2.09 -0.12 -9.37
C VAL A 23 -3.26 0.45 -8.58
N SER A 24 -4.40 -0.25 -8.66
CA SER A 24 -5.64 0.11 -7.99
C SER A 24 -6.22 -1.06 -7.22
N VAL A 25 -7.00 -0.76 -6.19
CA VAL A 25 -7.83 -1.75 -5.49
C VAL A 25 -9.28 -1.59 -5.91
N GLY A 26 -9.85 -2.66 -6.46
CA GLY A 26 -11.28 -2.75 -6.77
C GLY A 26 -12.09 -3.37 -5.63
N GLY A 27 -13.36 -3.69 -5.91
CA GLY A 27 -14.15 -4.53 -5.01
C GLY A 27 -13.48 -5.89 -4.76
N GLU A 28 -13.81 -6.53 -3.64
CA GLU A 28 -13.26 -7.85 -3.22
C GLU A 28 -11.76 -7.87 -2.91
N ASP A 29 -11.14 -6.72 -2.60
CA ASP A 29 -9.72 -6.64 -2.25
C ASP A 29 -8.79 -7.17 -3.38
N ALA A 30 -9.22 -7.02 -4.63
CA ALA A 30 -8.43 -7.38 -5.80
C ALA A 30 -7.51 -6.22 -6.23
N ILE A 31 -6.25 -6.54 -6.53
CA ILE A 31 -5.28 -5.62 -7.14
C ILE A 31 -5.44 -5.68 -8.66
N VAL A 32 -5.74 -4.52 -9.26
CA VAL A 32 -5.93 -4.39 -10.71
C VAL A 32 -5.07 -3.26 -11.28
N GLY A 33 -4.54 -3.44 -12.49
CA GLY A 33 -3.89 -2.37 -13.25
C GLY A 33 -4.91 -1.62 -14.10
N CYS A 34 -5.05 -0.31 -13.92
CA CYS A 34 -6.00 0.51 -14.68
C CYS A 34 -5.58 1.98 -14.75
N GLN A 35 -6.03 2.73 -15.75
CA GLN A 35 -5.74 4.16 -15.82
C GLN A 35 -6.41 4.95 -14.70
N ARG A 36 -7.67 4.61 -14.39
CA ARG A 36 -8.46 5.19 -13.32
C ARG A 36 -9.53 4.19 -12.91
N LEU A 37 -9.69 3.97 -11.61
CA LEU A 37 -10.79 3.19 -11.05
C LEU A 37 -11.65 4.09 -10.17
N VAL A 38 -12.87 4.37 -10.61
CA VAL A 38 -13.81 5.16 -9.81
C VAL A 38 -14.16 4.38 -8.54
N GLY A 39 -13.97 5.00 -7.37
CA GLY A 39 -14.17 4.35 -6.07
C GLY A 39 -13.05 3.40 -5.65
N GLY A 40 -12.02 3.22 -6.49
CA GLY A 40 -10.84 2.41 -6.16
C GLY A 40 -9.76 3.20 -5.44
N THR A 41 -8.87 2.50 -4.75
CA THR A 41 -7.70 3.11 -4.08
C THR A 41 -6.52 3.14 -5.05
N GLN A 42 -6.07 4.33 -5.45
CA GLN A 42 -4.90 4.52 -6.33
C GLN A 42 -3.79 5.39 -5.68
N SER A 43 -4.04 5.83 -4.45
CA SER A 43 -3.14 6.68 -3.66
C SER A 43 -2.61 5.90 -2.48
N TRP A 44 -1.28 5.91 -2.32
CA TRP A 44 -0.55 5.05 -1.42
C TRP A 44 0.34 5.86 -0.50
N LYS A 45 0.28 5.61 0.80
CA LYS A 45 1.30 6.08 1.75
C LYS A 45 2.47 5.12 1.69
N LEU A 46 3.65 5.62 1.34
CA LEU A 46 4.90 4.86 1.40
C LEU A 46 5.54 5.03 2.77
N GLU A 47 5.77 3.92 3.46
CA GLU A 47 6.50 3.87 4.73
C GLU A 47 7.62 2.84 4.68
N TYR A 48 8.75 3.14 5.34
CA TYR A 48 9.86 2.21 5.52
C TYR A 48 9.86 1.69 6.94
N LYS A 49 9.78 0.37 7.10
CA LYS A 49 9.79 -0.31 8.41
C LYS A 49 10.71 -1.52 8.34
N ASP A 50 11.64 -1.62 9.28
CA ASP A 50 12.57 -2.75 9.41
C ASP A 50 13.35 -3.09 8.13
N GLY A 51 13.67 -2.08 7.31
CA GLY A 51 14.35 -2.25 6.02
C GLY A 51 13.43 -2.60 4.84
N TYR A 52 12.13 -2.71 5.06
CA TYR A 52 11.13 -3.00 4.04
C TYR A 52 10.31 -1.75 3.69
N ALA A 53 9.95 -1.63 2.40
CA ALA A 53 8.98 -0.63 1.94
C ALA A 53 7.56 -1.20 2.03
N THR A 54 6.63 -0.40 2.55
CA THR A 54 5.21 -0.75 2.65
C THR A 54 4.37 0.32 1.96
N PHE A 55 3.28 -0.11 1.33
CA PHE A 55 2.31 0.76 0.67
C PHE A 55 0.96 0.58 1.33
N GLN A 56 0.52 1.60 2.07
CA GLN A 56 -0.78 1.61 2.73
C GLN A 56 -1.79 2.39 1.87
N GLY A 57 -3.00 1.84 1.71
CA GLY A 57 -4.08 2.54 1.02
C GLY A 57 -4.53 3.78 1.79
N MET A 58 -4.66 4.91 1.09
CA MET A 58 -5.09 6.18 1.68
C MET A 58 -6.64 6.35 1.63
N PRO A 59 -7.21 7.09 2.60
CA PRO A 59 -8.62 7.48 2.57
C PRO A 59 -9.00 8.21 1.27
N PRO A 60 -10.29 8.24 0.89
CA PRO A 60 -11.46 7.64 1.56
C PRO A 60 -11.87 6.28 0.95
N TYR A 61 -10.94 5.53 0.37
CA TYR A 61 -11.25 4.42 -0.54
C TYR A 61 -11.19 3.05 0.15
N LEU A 62 -11.69 2.00 -0.54
CA LEU A 62 -11.88 0.64 -0.02
C LEU A 62 -10.67 0.00 0.69
N ALA A 63 -9.46 0.44 0.37
CA ALA A 63 -8.22 -0.10 0.95
C ALA A 63 -7.60 0.80 2.03
N GLU A 64 -8.34 1.78 2.55
CA GLU A 64 -7.88 2.62 3.66
C GLU A 64 -7.35 1.76 4.82
N GLY A 65 -6.11 2.01 5.22
CA GLY A 65 -5.45 1.28 6.29
C GLY A 65 -4.90 -0.11 5.91
N LYS A 66 -5.27 -0.66 4.75
CA LYS A 66 -4.79 -1.95 4.24
C LYS A 66 -3.44 -1.79 3.52
N TYR A 67 -2.67 -2.87 3.45
CA TYR A 67 -1.35 -2.89 2.84
C TYR A 67 -1.29 -3.83 1.64
N ILE A 68 -0.53 -3.44 0.60
CA ILE A 68 -0.20 -4.34 -0.50
C ILE A 68 0.66 -5.49 0.03
N ALA A 69 0.23 -6.73 -0.21
CA ALA A 69 0.97 -7.93 0.14
C ALA A 69 1.03 -8.90 -1.05
N LEU A 70 2.08 -9.72 -1.05
CA LEU A 70 2.19 -10.89 -1.91
C LEU A 70 1.94 -12.11 -1.02
N ASP A 71 0.97 -12.95 -1.37
CA ASP A 71 0.82 -14.22 -0.66
C ASP A 71 1.81 -15.28 -1.18
N SER A 72 2.06 -16.30 -0.37
CA SER A 72 2.99 -17.39 -0.70
C SER A 72 2.53 -18.27 -1.87
N THR A 73 1.30 -18.11 -2.34
CA THR A 73 0.78 -18.77 -3.54
C THR A 73 0.99 -17.95 -4.81
N ALA A 74 1.73 -16.83 -4.71
CA ALA A 74 1.95 -15.88 -5.77
C ALA A 74 0.65 -15.26 -6.33
N SER A 75 -0.45 -15.31 -5.58
CA SER A 75 -1.56 -14.41 -5.81
C SER A 75 -1.31 -13.08 -5.12
N CYS A 76 -1.47 -11.99 -5.86
CA CYS A 76 -1.50 -10.65 -5.29
C CYS A 76 -2.84 -10.49 -4.54
N ARG A 77 -2.81 -10.40 -3.21
CA ARG A 77 -4.00 -10.21 -2.35
C ARG A 77 -3.71 -9.15 -1.29
N PHE A 78 -4.71 -8.39 -0.85
CA PHE A 78 -4.57 -7.60 0.37
C PHE A 78 -4.61 -8.51 1.59
N ALA A 79 -3.66 -8.32 2.49
CA ALA A 79 -3.65 -8.94 3.80
C ALA A 79 -3.87 -7.87 4.87
N LEU A 80 -4.70 -8.18 5.86
CA LEU A 80 -4.78 -7.38 7.08
C LEU A 80 -3.53 -7.71 7.93
N CYS A 81 -2.43 -7.00 7.75
CA CYS A 81 -1.29 -7.12 8.67
C CYS A 81 -1.55 -6.23 9.88
N VAL A 82 -2.01 -6.84 10.98
CA VAL A 82 -1.95 -6.19 12.30
C VAL A 82 -0.47 -6.16 12.68
N ALA A 83 0.12 -4.98 12.76
CA ALA A 83 1.47 -4.83 13.27
C ALA A 83 1.49 -5.29 14.74
N SER A 84 1.96 -6.51 15.01
CA SER A 84 2.27 -6.96 16.36
C SER A 84 3.48 -6.19 16.86
N ASN A 85 3.25 -5.17 17.69
CA ASN A 85 4.29 -4.57 18.52
C ASN A 85 4.70 -5.59 19.59
N THR A 86 5.58 -6.53 19.26
CA THR A 86 6.30 -7.29 20.28
C THR A 86 7.38 -6.39 20.83
N LYS A 87 7.03 -5.62 21.87
CA LYS A 87 8.00 -4.98 22.76
C LYS A 87 8.73 -6.14 23.46
N SER A 88 9.97 -6.39 23.09
CA SER A 88 10.82 -7.33 23.83
C SER A 88 11.10 -6.74 25.21
N GLU A 89 10.34 -7.16 26.21
CA GLU A 89 10.71 -6.93 27.61
C GLU A 89 11.84 -7.92 27.94
N SER A 90 13.06 -7.41 27.88
CA SER A 90 14.23 -8.06 28.46
C SER A 90 14.19 -7.87 29.98
N ASN A 91 13.93 -8.94 30.72
CA ASN A 91 14.32 -9.10 32.12
C ASN A 91 15.68 -9.80 32.18
#